data_AF-A0A317H6Y9-F1
#
_entry.id   AF-A0A317H6Y9-F1
#
_cell.length_a   1.000
_cell.length_b   1.000
_cell.length_c   1.000
_cell.angle_alpha   90.00
_cell.angle_beta   90.00
_cell.angle_gamma   90.00
#
_symmetry.space_group_name_H-M   'P 1'
#
loop_
_entity.id
_entity.type
_entity.pdbx_description
1 polymer ?
#
loop_
_entity_poly.entity_id
_entity_poly.type
_entity_poly.pdbx_seq_one_letter_code
_entity_poly.pdbx_strand_id
1 'polypeptide(L)'
;MDYGLKGESIICFAGEDWWYHHPHSKNHILRRLALDNKVLFVNSLTLGLPSISNPDFFLKIRRKLKSYTRWFRRVPDGLYVMTPIILPFFGSWAVRAINRLLLLFQMRLALLMAG
;
A
#
# COMPACT_ATOMS: atom_id res chain seq x y z
N MET A 1 25.55 1.89 -18.15
CA MET A 1 25.77 1.93 -16.68
C MET A 1 24.69 1.08 -16.06
N ASP A 2 25.08 -0.07 -15.51
CA ASP A 2 24.16 -0.89 -14.71
C ASP A 2 24.21 -0.32 -13.30
N TYR A 3 23.10 0.25 -12.82
CA TYR A 3 23.04 0.88 -11.49
C TYR A 3 23.02 -0.17 -10.35
N GLY A 4 23.23 -1.45 -10.66
CA GLY A 4 23.18 -2.56 -9.71
C GLY A 4 21.77 -2.87 -9.19
N LEU A 5 20.75 -2.32 -9.84
CA LEU A 5 19.33 -2.46 -9.47
C LEU A 5 18.63 -3.36 -10.48
N LYS A 6 19.14 -4.56 -10.74
CA LYS A 6 18.49 -5.55 -11.61
C LYS A 6 18.24 -6.82 -10.82
N GLY A 7 17.04 -7.38 -10.93
CA GLY A 7 16.61 -8.54 -10.15
C GLY A 7 16.30 -8.22 -8.68
N GLU A 8 16.29 -6.94 -8.31
CA GLU A 8 16.09 -6.51 -6.92
C GLU A 8 14.61 -6.37 -6.55
N SER A 9 14.32 -6.39 -5.25
CA SER A 9 12.98 -6.11 -4.71
C SER A 9 12.92 -4.67 -4.20
N ILE A 10 12.15 -3.83 -4.87
CA ILE A 10 12.07 -2.39 -4.62
C ILE A 10 10.69 -2.06 -4.05
N ILE A 11 10.66 -1.48 -2.85
CA ILE A 11 9.43 -1.00 -2.21
C ILE A 11 9.44 0.52 -2.24
N CYS A 12 8.39 1.13 -2.80
CA CYS A 12 8.22 2.58 -2.87
C CYS A 12 7.03 3.01 -2.01
N PHE A 13 7.28 3.79 -0.97
CA PHE A 13 6.23 4.45 -0.19
C PHE A 13 5.88 5.78 -0.84
N ALA A 14 4.72 5.83 -1.49
CA ALA A 14 4.28 7.03 -2.18
C ALA A 14 3.47 7.94 -1.26
N GLY A 15 3.65 9.26 -1.44
CA GLY A 15 2.81 10.28 -0.83
C GLY A 15 1.45 10.46 -1.52
N GLU A 16 1.17 9.67 -2.57
CA GLU A 16 -0.04 9.74 -3.39
C GLU A 16 -0.58 8.34 -3.72
N ASP A 17 -1.78 8.28 -4.25
CA ASP A 17 -2.41 7.03 -4.69
C ASP A 17 -2.14 6.79 -6.18
N TRP A 18 -1.73 5.56 -6.53
CA TRP A 18 -1.50 5.13 -7.91
C TRP A 18 -2.73 5.31 -8.81
N TRP A 19 -3.92 5.22 -8.22
CA TRP A 19 -5.20 5.36 -8.91
C TRP A 19 -5.57 6.81 -9.22
N TYR A 20 -4.85 7.78 -8.64
CA TYR A 20 -5.10 9.19 -8.92
C TYR A 20 -4.65 9.54 -10.34
N HIS A 21 -5.48 10.28 -11.06
CA HIS A 21 -5.44 10.39 -12.52
C HIS A 21 -4.26 11.20 -13.10
N HIS A 22 -3.32 11.69 -12.28
CA HIS A 22 -2.15 12.41 -12.74
C HIS A 22 -0.88 11.59 -12.54
N PRO A 23 -0.38 10.89 -13.58
CA PRO A 23 0.88 10.18 -13.49
C PRO A 23 2.03 11.16 -13.30
N HIS A 24 2.60 11.16 -12.10
CA HIS A 24 3.78 11.95 -11.79
C HIS A 24 5.05 11.27 -12.31
N SER A 25 6.17 12.02 -12.38
CA SER A 25 7.49 11.53 -12.81
C SER A 25 7.91 10.21 -12.15
N LYS A 26 7.52 10.01 -10.89
CA LYS A 26 7.74 8.78 -10.10
C LYS A 26 7.13 7.54 -10.76
N ASN A 27 5.94 7.67 -11.35
CA ASN A 27 5.26 6.54 -11.99
C ASN A 27 6.03 6.07 -13.21
N HIS A 28 6.59 6.98 -14.00
CA HIS A 28 7.44 6.62 -15.14
C HIS A 28 8.74 5.93 -14.71
N ILE A 29 9.37 6.39 -13.63
CA ILE A 29 10.58 5.77 -13.07
C ILE A 29 10.27 4.35 -12.58
N LEU A 30 9.21 4.19 -11.78
CA LEU A 30 8.84 2.90 -11.19
C LEU A 30 8.38 1.89 -12.25
N ARG A 31 7.69 2.33 -13.31
CA ARG A 31 7.38 1.49 -14.47
C ARG A 31 8.63 0.97 -15.16
N ARG A 32 9.65 1.83 -15.33
CA ARG A 32 10.91 1.43 -15.96
C ARG A 32 11.72 0.48 -15.07
N LEU A 33 11.73 0.71 -13.75
CA LEU A 33 12.35 -0.20 -12.80
C LEU A 33 11.65 -1.56 -12.76
N ALA A 34 10.32 -1.60 -12.91
CA ALA A 34 9.52 -2.82 -12.89
C ALA A 34 9.76 -3.77 -14.07
N LEU A 35 10.45 -3.31 -15.13
CA LEU A 35 10.83 -4.17 -16.26
C LEU A 35 11.87 -5.22 -15.85
N ASP A 36 12.83 -4.82 -15.02
CA ASP A 36 13.97 -5.65 -14.60
C ASP A 36 13.94 -5.99 -13.09
N ASN A 37 12.96 -5.46 -12.33
CA ASN A 37 12.89 -5.59 -10.88
C ASN A 37 11.48 -5.89 -10.38
N LYS A 38 11.40 -6.41 -9.15
CA LYS A 38 10.13 -6.58 -8.44
C LYS A 38 9.79 -5.27 -7.72
N VAL A 39 8.87 -4.49 -8.28
CA VAL A 39 8.49 -3.19 -7.73
C VAL A 39 7.14 -3.28 -7.01
N LEU A 40 7.12 -2.89 -5.73
CA LEU A 40 5.92 -2.72 -4.91
C LEU A 40 5.70 -1.24 -4.63
N PHE A 41 4.66 -0.66 -5.22
CA PHE A 41 4.16 0.67 -4.94
C PHE A 41 3.18 0.61 -3.76
N VAL A 42 3.49 1.30 -2.69
CA VAL A 42 2.62 1.43 -1.51
C VAL A 42 1.94 2.79 -1.59
N ASN A 43 0.62 2.79 -1.78
CA ASN A 43 -0.19 4.01 -1.82
C ASN A 43 -0.08 4.79 -0.51
N SER A 44 -0.37 6.09 -0.60
CA SER A 44 -0.32 6.99 0.54
C SER A 44 -1.23 6.55 1.67
N LEU A 45 -0.76 6.77 2.89
CA LEU A 45 -1.55 6.72 4.11
C LEU A 45 -2.17 8.11 4.35
N THR A 46 -2.93 8.66 3.40
CA THR A 46 -3.61 9.95 3.61
C THR A 46 -4.79 9.76 4.56
N LEU A 47 -4.56 10.11 5.83
CA LEU A 47 -5.51 10.00 6.93
C LEU A 47 -6.51 11.16 6.93
N GLY A 48 -7.47 11.12 6.01
CA GLY A 48 -8.75 11.82 6.19
C GLY A 48 -9.60 11.06 7.21
N LEU A 49 -9.43 11.33 8.50
CA LEU A 49 -10.13 10.62 9.58
C LEU A 49 -11.61 11.01 9.66
N PRO A 50 -12.55 10.06 9.54
CA PRO A 50 -13.90 10.24 10.07
C PRO A 50 -13.90 10.06 11.60
N SER A 51 -14.62 10.94 12.29
CA SER A 51 -14.75 10.95 13.76
C SER A 51 -15.29 9.61 14.33
N ILE A 52 -14.78 9.24 15.49
CA ILE A 52 -14.87 7.92 16.18
C ILE A 52 -16.28 7.59 16.71
N SER A 53 -17.21 8.54 16.74
CA SER A 53 -18.44 8.44 17.52
C SER A 53 -19.57 7.59 16.91
N ASN A 54 -19.28 6.59 16.05
CA ASN A 54 -20.32 5.89 15.30
C ASN A 54 -20.28 4.35 15.53
N PRO A 55 -21.32 3.71 16.10
CA PRO A 55 -21.35 2.27 16.39
C PRO A 55 -21.26 1.37 15.14
N ASP A 56 -21.55 1.90 13.95
CA ASP A 56 -21.38 1.21 12.66
C ASP A 56 -19.91 1.07 12.20
N PHE A 57 -18.97 1.55 13.01
CA PHE A 57 -17.55 1.60 12.67
C PHE A 57 -16.95 0.22 12.35
N PHE A 58 -17.25 -0.80 13.16
CA PHE A 58 -16.78 -2.17 12.91
C PHE A 58 -17.42 -2.80 11.67
N LEU A 59 -18.70 -2.49 11.41
CA LEU A 59 -19.39 -2.97 10.22
C LEU A 59 -18.86 -2.29 8.94
N LYS A 60 -18.52 -1.00 9.01
CA LYS A 60 -17.85 -0.25 7.94
C LYS A 60 -16.44 -0.77 7.69
N ILE A 61 -15.70 -1.13 8.74
CA ILE A 61 -14.42 -1.85 8.62
C ILE A 61 -14.62 -3.19 7.93
N ARG A 62 -15.64 -3.98 8.31
CA ARG A 62 -15.91 -5.28 7.68
C ARG A 62 -16.30 -5.18 6.22
N ARG A 63 -17.07 -4.16 5.83
CA ARG A 63 -17.37 -3.86 4.42
C ARG A 63 -16.14 -3.37 3.66
N LYS A 64 -15.28 -2.54 4.28
CA LYS A 64 -13.96 -2.18 3.72
C LYS A 64 -13.03 -3.39 3.59
N LEU A 65 -13.07 -4.32 4.54
CA LEU A 65 -12.38 -5.62 4.54
C LEU A 65 -12.75 -6.47 3.33
N LYS A 66 -14.02 -6.51 2.98
CA LYS A 66 -14.47 -7.19 1.75
C LYS A 66 -13.96 -6.48 0.48
N SER A 67 -13.78 -5.15 0.51
CA SER A 67 -13.17 -4.36 -0.58
C SER A 67 -11.63 -4.48 -0.64
N TYR A 68 -10.98 -5.00 0.41
CA TYR A 68 -9.55 -5.32 0.40
C TYR A 68 -9.20 -6.51 -0.50
N THR A 69 -10.18 -7.13 -1.16
CA THR A 69 -9.89 -8.01 -2.31
C THR A 69 -9.25 -7.26 -3.49
N ARG A 70 -9.31 -5.91 -3.52
CA ARG A 70 -8.58 -5.03 -4.46
C ARG A 70 -7.34 -4.37 -3.85
N TRP A 71 -6.93 -4.80 -2.66
CA TRP A 71 -5.85 -4.21 -1.86
C TRP A 71 -4.47 -4.32 -2.52
N PHE A 72 -4.25 -5.42 -3.23
CA PHE A 72 -3.01 -5.74 -3.91
C PHE A 72 -3.35 -6.07 -5.36
N ARG A 73 -2.86 -5.26 -6.30
CA ARG A 73 -3.11 -5.48 -7.72
C ARG A 73 -1.82 -5.34 -8.52
N ARG A 74 -1.58 -6.29 -9.40
CA ARG A 74 -0.57 -6.15 -10.45
C ARG A 74 -1.11 -5.20 -11.52
N VAL A 75 -0.37 -4.15 -11.79
CA VAL A 75 -0.67 -3.20 -12.87
C VAL A 75 -0.08 -3.78 -14.16
N PRO A 76 -0.71 -3.52 -15.34
CA PRO A 76 -0.18 -4.00 -16.62
C PRO A 76 1.29 -3.66 -16.86
N ASP A 77 1.77 -2.58 -16.25
CA ASP A 77 3.16 -2.12 -16.33
C ASP A 77 4.18 -2.96 -15.54
N GLY A 78 3.81 -4.13 -15.04
CA GLY A 78 4.73 -5.07 -14.38
C GLY A 78 4.97 -4.84 -12.88
N LEU A 79 4.48 -3.74 -12.31
CA LEU A 79 4.57 -3.43 -10.88
C LEU A 79 3.33 -3.85 -10.08
N TYR A 80 3.51 -4.02 -8.78
CA TYR A 80 2.44 -4.29 -7.83
C TYR A 80 2.07 -3.01 -7.07
N VAL A 81 0.77 -2.75 -6.93
CA VAL A 81 0.25 -1.64 -6.13
C VAL A 81 -0.46 -2.21 -4.91
N MET A 82 -0.10 -1.69 -3.74
CA MET A 82 -0.67 -2.05 -2.44
C MET A 82 -1.24 -0.81 -1.75
N THR A 83 -2.48 -0.87 -1.26
CA THR A 83 -3.06 0.21 -0.45
C THR A 83 -3.04 -0.15 1.03
N PRO A 84 -2.10 0.35 1.84
CA PRO A 84 -1.98 -0.09 3.23
C PRO A 84 -3.25 0.17 4.05
N ILE A 85 -3.67 -0.84 4.79
CA ILE A 85 -4.86 -0.84 5.64
C ILE A 85 -4.42 -0.54 7.06
N ILE A 86 -4.99 0.50 7.65
CA ILE A 86 -4.72 0.93 9.02
C ILE A 86 -6.01 1.21 9.76
N LEU A 87 -6.00 0.98 11.07
CA LEU A 87 -7.08 1.41 11.95
C LEU A 87 -6.96 2.91 12.19
N PRO A 88 -8.05 3.68 12.06
CA PRO A 88 -8.05 5.14 12.20
C PRO A 88 -7.85 5.66 13.64
N PHE A 89 -7.52 4.81 14.62
CA PHE A 89 -7.29 5.26 15.99
C PHE A 89 -5.80 5.40 16.30
N PHE A 90 -5.34 6.63 16.49
CA PHE A 90 -3.94 6.91 16.84
C PHE A 90 -3.74 7.31 18.31
N GLY A 91 -4.83 7.56 19.02
CA GLY A 91 -4.81 8.04 20.41
C GLY A 91 -4.26 7.01 21.41
N SER A 92 -4.44 5.71 21.17
CA SER A 92 -3.98 4.66 22.07
C SER A 92 -2.70 3.98 21.59
N TRP A 93 -1.77 3.76 22.52
CA TRP A 93 -0.51 3.06 22.26
C TRP A 93 -0.74 1.62 21.77
N ALA A 94 -1.77 0.96 22.29
CA ALA A 94 -2.17 -0.38 21.87
C ALA A 94 -2.60 -0.42 20.41
N VAL A 95 -3.41 0.55 19.93
CA VAL A 95 -3.81 0.58 18.53
C VAL A 95 -2.65 0.96 17.61
N ARG A 96 -1.73 1.82 18.07
CA ARG A 96 -0.48 2.07 17.31
C ARG A 96 0.35 0.79 17.15
N ALA A 97 0.47 -0.02 18.20
CA ALA A 97 1.16 -1.31 18.13
C ALA A 97 0.46 -2.28 17.18
N ILE A 98 -0.87 -2.36 17.23
CA ILE A 98 -1.67 -3.18 16.30
C ILE A 98 -1.50 -2.69 14.86
N ASN A 99 -1.59 -1.39 14.59
CA ASN A 99 -1.36 -0.81 13.26
C ASN A 99 0.03 -1.15 12.73
N ARG A 100 1.05 -1.09 13.58
CA ARG A 100 2.42 -1.47 13.21
C ARG A 100 2.51 -2.94 12.81
N LEU A 101 1.94 -3.85 13.61
CA LEU A 101 1.91 -5.28 13.30
C LEU A 101 1.12 -5.56 12.02
N LEU A 102 -0.03 -4.91 11.85
CA LEU A 102 -0.89 -5.07 10.69
C LEU A 102 -0.20 -4.59 9.40
N LEU A 103 0.51 -3.46 9.45
CA LEU A 103 1.30 -2.94 8.33
C LEU A 103 2.46 -3.88 7.97
N LEU A 104 3.17 -4.40 8.97
CA LEU A 104 4.26 -5.35 8.75
C LEU A 104 3.77 -6.65 8.13
N PHE A 105 2.66 -7.20 8.63
CA PHE A 105 2.05 -8.40 8.09
C PHE A 105 1.62 -8.21 6.64
N GLN A 106 0.95 -7.09 6.36
CA GLN A 106 0.57 -6.67 5.02
C GLN A 106 1.77 -6.58 4.07
N MET A 107 2.83 -5.85 4.43
CA MET A 107 4.01 -5.72 3.58
C MET A 107 4.66 -7.08 3.30
N ARG A 108 4.77 -7.95 4.30
CA ARG A 108 5.31 -9.31 4.11
C ARG A 108 4.45 -10.15 3.17
N LEU A 109 3.13 -10.11 3.33
CA LEU A 109 2.20 -10.82 2.46
C LEU A 109 2.27 -10.29 1.02
N ALA A 110 2.33 -8.97 0.83
CA ALA A 110 2.46 -8.35 -0.49
C ALA A 110 3.79 -8.74 -1.17
N LEU A 111 4.89 -8.79 -0.44
CA LEU A 111 6.17 -9.26 -0.97
C LEU A 111 6.13 -10.74 -1.34
N LEU A 112 5.48 -11.59 -0.53
CA LEU A 112 5.28 -13.00 -0.86
C LEU A 112 4.41 -13.18 -2.11
N MET A 113 3.36 -12.37 -2.28
CA MET A 113 2.49 -12.41 -3.46
C MET A 113 3.11 -11.77 -4.71
N ALA A 114 4.08 -10.86 -4.54
CA ALA A 114 4.89 -10.29 -5.61
C ALA A 114 6.05 -11.21 -6.04
N GLY A 115 6.33 -12.24 -5.24
CA GLY A 115 7.38 -13.25 -5.41
C GLY A 115 7.13 -14.15 -6.60
#